data_AF-A0A8J6CKR6-F1
#
_entry.id   AF-A0A8J6CKR6-F1
#
_cell.length_a   1.000
_cell.length_b   1.000
_cell.length_c   1.000
_cell.angle_alpha   90.00
_cell.angle_beta   90.00
_cell.angle_gamma   90.00
#
_symmetry.space_group_name_H-M   'P 1'
#
loop_
_entity.id
_entity.type
_entity.pdbx_description
1 polymer ?
#
loop_
_entity_poly.entity_id
_entity_poly.type
_entity_poly.pdbx_seq_one_letter_code
_entity_poly.pdbx_strand_id
1 'polypeptide(L)'
;MVTTAWRLHWGHLRESNHKSLNACRRAGEGRFIGCAQLLLAWFHSHFWKAEKVSYRVFSRDYSPLRKLVATSRWDDISEEKWITILQNLQAENVEWRAPWFLPGEILYRCGNFDWVPLAGIWGASGYTPLLVLRQYRSRQFIPVTQGLAQCEFSYKDNGYNKKVREISDAWNQTRRVKGFTAGPMTTPEYEWWRGRRVNDNIPKPNQGSTQPIEEHLRVAPSELEIIKQDFERKSSEFGKKIEQLEEEKMRLGLDVDIHKLEAEKLRKGKNKAEEDLDSLKTDYKKLRKSIRTVGLGKTSEQWRQEIGKEKTRADQWEKKFHDVRVQEDVLKKNLLESQNEKEKLRARVAELERLLHQHRSRNSVIKLKASLSRIEELKEEIGKLETALQDSKIRVELLQANNEQYREQLFQSQYQIRNRDYVMGEAVTQVREVADHLQTLAVQADVLSLQYESESDRGRNLAWLLRKVKALGIRVKSYM
;
A
#
# COMPACT_ATOMS: atom_id res chain seq x y z
N MET A 1 18.82 -16.80 -18.25
CA MET A 1 19.26 -15.45 -18.71
C MET A 1 18.38 -14.31 -18.18
N VAL A 2 17.06 -14.45 -18.10
CA VAL A 2 16.16 -13.42 -17.53
C VAL A 2 16.33 -13.23 -16.01
N THR A 3 16.72 -14.24 -15.25
CA THR A 3 16.93 -14.11 -13.79
C THR A 3 18.20 -13.33 -13.39
N THR A 4 19.20 -13.26 -14.26
CA THR A 4 20.51 -12.62 -13.97
C THR A 4 20.49 -11.13 -14.33
N ALA A 5 19.92 -10.76 -15.49
CA ALA A 5 19.76 -9.37 -15.91
C ALA A 5 18.84 -8.56 -14.98
N TRP A 6 17.87 -9.22 -14.35
CA TRP A 6 16.89 -8.57 -13.48
C TRP A 6 17.35 -8.40 -12.03
N ARG A 7 18.25 -9.26 -11.53
CA ARG A 7 18.97 -9.00 -10.27
C ARG A 7 19.88 -7.77 -10.38
N LEU A 8 20.46 -7.55 -11.56
CA LEU A 8 21.27 -6.38 -11.86
C LEU A 8 20.40 -5.12 -11.96
N HIS A 9 19.27 -5.14 -12.69
CA HIS A 9 18.42 -3.95 -12.84
C HIS A 9 17.79 -3.46 -11.52
N TRP A 10 17.29 -4.38 -10.67
CA TRP A 10 16.83 -4.04 -9.31
C TRP A 10 17.99 -3.69 -8.36
N GLY A 11 19.16 -4.33 -8.53
CA GLY A 11 20.37 -4.00 -7.80
C GLY A 11 20.86 -2.58 -8.08
N HIS A 12 20.87 -2.16 -9.35
CA HIS A 12 21.28 -0.83 -9.80
C HIS A 12 20.40 0.29 -9.25
N LEU A 13 19.07 0.11 -9.27
CA LEU A 13 18.15 1.13 -8.79
C LEU A 13 18.08 1.18 -7.26
N ARG A 14 18.24 0.03 -6.59
CA ARG A 14 18.37 -0.05 -5.13
C ARG A 14 19.69 0.58 -4.66
N GLU A 15 20.75 0.46 -5.44
CA GLU A 15 22.05 1.10 -5.20
C GLU A 15 21.94 2.64 -5.24
N SER A 16 21.34 3.21 -6.30
CA SER A 16 21.17 4.66 -6.43
C SER A 16 20.35 5.24 -5.27
N ASN A 17 19.23 4.59 -4.90
CA ASN A 17 18.39 5.03 -3.78
C ASN A 17 19.14 4.91 -2.45
N HIS A 18 19.84 3.79 -2.22
CA HIS A 18 20.60 3.57 -0.98
C HIS A 18 21.75 4.56 -0.82
N LYS A 19 22.53 4.78 -1.88
CA LYS A 19 23.65 5.73 -1.89
C LYS A 19 23.18 7.15 -1.64
N SER A 20 22.08 7.57 -2.28
CA SER A 20 21.56 8.91 -2.07
C SER A 20 20.98 9.13 -0.68
N LEU A 21 20.23 8.17 -0.12
CA LEU A 21 19.71 8.28 1.24
C LEU A 21 20.84 8.28 2.27
N ASN A 22 21.88 7.47 2.06
CA ASN A 22 23.08 7.50 2.89
C ASN A 22 23.81 8.84 2.81
N ALA A 23 23.91 9.44 1.62
CA ALA A 23 24.51 10.76 1.44
C ALA A 23 23.71 11.85 2.18
N CYS A 24 22.39 11.89 1.99
CA CYS A 24 21.51 12.81 2.74
C CYS A 24 21.64 12.60 4.25
N ARG A 25 21.72 11.35 4.72
CA ARG A 25 21.91 11.03 6.14
C ARG A 25 23.26 11.50 6.68
N ARG A 26 24.35 11.35 5.91
CA ARG A 26 25.70 11.76 6.34
C ARG A 26 25.85 13.27 6.36
N ALA A 27 25.23 13.97 5.41
CA ALA A 27 25.31 15.41 5.29
C ALA A 27 24.29 16.13 6.19
N GLY A 28 23.20 15.47 6.62
CA GLY A 28 22.10 16.10 7.36
C GLY A 28 21.19 16.96 6.49
N GLU A 29 21.61 17.26 5.26
CA GLU A 29 20.93 18.04 4.24
C GLU A 29 21.19 17.47 2.85
N GLY A 30 20.47 17.95 1.84
CA GLY A 30 20.75 17.64 0.43
C GLY A 30 19.57 17.05 -0.34
N ARG A 31 19.75 16.93 -1.65
CA ARG A 31 18.73 16.45 -2.58
C ARG A 31 18.84 14.94 -2.75
N PHE A 32 17.71 14.24 -2.68
CA PHE A 32 17.64 12.84 -3.06
C PHE A 32 17.85 12.69 -4.57
N ILE A 33 18.86 11.91 -4.96
CA ILE A 33 19.25 11.59 -6.34
C ILE A 33 19.05 10.07 -6.52
N GLY A 34 17.81 9.70 -6.83
CA GLY A 34 17.42 8.31 -7.05
C GLY A 34 16.07 8.21 -7.73
N CYS A 35 15.59 6.98 -7.90
CA CYS A 35 14.27 6.72 -8.45
C CYS A 35 13.19 6.88 -7.36
N ALA A 36 12.51 8.03 -7.39
CA ALA A 36 11.42 8.35 -6.47
C ALA A 36 10.29 7.32 -6.52
N GLN A 37 9.97 6.77 -7.70
CA GLN A 37 8.94 5.75 -7.87
C GLN A 37 9.29 4.45 -7.12
N LEU A 38 10.57 4.08 -7.09
CA LEU A 38 11.03 2.91 -6.35
C LEU A 38 11.12 3.15 -4.86
N LEU A 39 11.44 4.37 -4.45
CA LEU A 39 11.37 4.76 -3.05
C LEU A 39 9.91 4.69 -2.57
N LEU A 40 8.97 5.24 -3.34
CA LEU A 40 7.53 5.17 -3.07
C LEU A 40 7.02 3.72 -3.05
N ALA A 41 7.47 2.89 -4.00
CA ALA A 41 7.18 1.46 -4.03
C ALA A 41 7.65 0.74 -2.75
N TRP A 42 8.85 1.09 -2.28
CA TRP A 42 9.39 0.57 -1.03
C TRP A 42 8.54 1.02 0.16
N PHE A 43 8.20 2.32 0.26
CA PHE A 43 7.33 2.85 1.31
C PHE A 43 5.98 2.12 1.37
N HIS A 44 5.28 2.02 0.25
CA HIS A 44 3.98 1.35 0.19
C HIS A 44 4.07 -0.13 0.62
N SER A 45 5.15 -0.82 0.26
CA SER A 45 5.30 -2.24 0.57
C SER A 45 5.61 -2.55 2.03
N HIS A 46 6.15 -1.58 2.76
CA HIS A 46 6.66 -1.76 4.11
C HIS A 46 5.85 -1.04 5.17
N PHE A 47 5.14 0.05 4.85
CA PHE A 47 4.35 0.80 5.85
C PHE A 47 2.84 0.60 5.73
N TRP A 48 2.33 0.25 4.54
CA TRP A 48 0.89 0.11 4.35
C TRP A 48 0.52 -1.38 4.35
N LYS A 49 -0.16 -1.82 5.42
CA LYS A 49 -0.74 -3.17 5.53
C LYS A 49 -1.85 -3.34 4.48
N ALA A 50 -1.48 -3.55 3.23
CA ALA A 50 -2.42 -3.99 2.21
C ALA A 50 -2.97 -5.36 2.64
N GLU A 51 -4.28 -5.50 2.71
CA GLU A 51 -4.98 -6.77 2.95
C GLU A 51 -4.30 -7.88 2.16
N LYS A 52 -3.67 -8.82 2.89
CA LYS A 52 -3.00 -10.05 2.43
C LYS A 52 -2.93 -10.16 0.90
N VAL A 53 -2.14 -9.29 0.27
CA VAL A 53 -1.93 -9.38 -1.18
C VAL A 53 -1.21 -10.69 -1.38
N SER A 54 -1.89 -11.65 -2.03
CA SER A 54 -1.34 -12.95 -2.39
C SER A 54 0.11 -12.80 -2.83
N TYR A 55 1.03 -13.55 -2.20
CA TYR A 55 2.44 -13.63 -2.56
C TYR A 55 2.57 -13.97 -4.06
N ARG A 56 2.59 -12.93 -4.91
CA ARG A 56 2.77 -13.11 -6.35
C ARG A 56 4.22 -12.79 -6.68
N VAL A 57 4.91 -13.82 -7.11
CA VAL A 57 6.26 -13.69 -7.69
C VAL A 57 6.15 -12.83 -8.94
N PHE A 58 7.14 -11.97 -9.17
CA PHE A 58 7.26 -11.23 -10.43
C PHE A 58 7.13 -12.20 -11.62
N SER A 59 6.24 -11.89 -12.55
CA SER A 59 6.06 -12.64 -13.79
C SER A 59 6.05 -11.67 -14.97
N ARG A 60 6.08 -12.20 -16.20
CA ARG A 60 5.98 -11.37 -17.41
C ARG A 60 4.69 -10.52 -17.42
N ASP A 61 3.63 -11.05 -16.81
CA ASP A 61 2.30 -10.44 -16.78
C ASP A 61 2.00 -9.71 -15.47
N TYR A 62 2.90 -9.81 -14.48
CA TYR A 62 2.75 -9.18 -13.15
C TYR A 62 4.01 -8.45 -12.72
N SER A 63 3.89 -7.11 -12.62
CA SER A 63 4.91 -6.24 -12.03
C SER A 63 4.33 -5.50 -10.83
N PRO A 64 4.87 -5.73 -9.61
CA PRO A 64 4.63 -4.90 -8.44
C PRO A 64 4.69 -3.41 -8.70
N LEU A 65 5.61 -2.93 -9.56
CA LEU A 65 5.70 -1.50 -9.90
C LEU A 65 4.49 -1.04 -10.72
N ARG A 66 4.04 -1.85 -11.68
CA ARG A 66 2.85 -1.54 -12.48
C ARG A 66 1.58 -1.53 -11.62
N LYS A 67 1.48 -2.46 -10.67
CA LYS A 67 0.39 -2.49 -9.69
C LYS A 67 0.43 -1.28 -8.76
N LEU A 68 1.61 -0.93 -8.25
CA LEU A 68 1.80 0.24 -7.39
C LEU A 68 1.43 1.53 -8.10
N VAL A 69 1.89 1.75 -9.34
CA VAL A 69 1.52 2.92 -10.16
C VAL A 69 0.01 2.97 -10.43
N ALA A 70 -0.64 1.82 -10.65
CA ALA A 70 -2.09 1.78 -10.85
C ALA A 70 -2.90 1.98 -9.57
N THR A 71 -2.31 1.70 -8.39
CA THR A 71 -2.96 1.79 -7.07
C THR A 71 -2.62 3.11 -6.36
N SER A 72 -1.53 3.77 -6.73
CA SER A 72 -1.05 5.00 -6.12
C SER A 72 -1.90 6.20 -6.53
N ARG A 73 -2.81 6.61 -5.65
CA ARG A 73 -3.36 7.97 -5.61
C ARG A 73 -2.70 8.76 -4.48
N TRP A 74 -1.37 8.89 -4.52
CA TRP A 74 -0.58 9.56 -3.48
C TRP A 74 -0.13 10.96 -3.88
N ASP A 75 -0.68 11.50 -4.95
CA ASP A 75 -0.32 12.81 -5.48
C ASP A 75 -0.76 13.98 -4.55
N ASP A 76 -1.57 13.68 -3.51
CA ASP A 76 -2.20 14.69 -2.64
C ASP A 76 -1.70 14.72 -1.18
N ILE A 77 -0.61 14.02 -0.81
CA ILE A 77 -0.05 14.13 0.55
C ILE A 77 0.94 15.29 0.63
N SER A 78 0.62 16.30 1.44
CA SER A 78 1.51 17.43 1.70
C SER A 78 2.79 17.01 2.43
N GLU A 79 3.83 17.83 2.30
CA GLU A 79 5.12 17.60 2.97
C GLU A 79 4.97 17.49 4.50
N GLU A 80 4.16 18.35 5.10
CA GLU A 80 3.90 18.37 6.54
C GLU A 80 3.28 17.05 6.99
N LYS A 81 2.34 16.53 6.21
CA LYS A 81 1.68 15.26 6.47
C LYS A 81 2.66 14.08 6.35
N TRP A 82 3.58 14.11 5.40
CA TRP A 82 4.68 13.14 5.32
C TRP A 82 5.59 13.20 6.54
N ILE A 83 5.98 14.41 6.98
CA ILE A 83 6.81 14.60 8.17
C ILE A 83 6.11 14.02 9.41
N THR A 84 4.83 14.32 9.61
CA THR A 84 4.04 13.79 10.73
C THR A 84 3.93 12.26 10.68
N ILE A 85 3.72 11.67 9.50
CA ILE A 85 3.69 10.21 9.35
C ILE A 85 5.04 9.63 9.75
N LEU A 86 6.13 10.13 9.19
CA LEU A 86 7.47 9.58 9.40
C LEU A 86 7.96 9.71 10.83
N GLN A 87 7.65 10.84 11.51
CA GLN A 87 8.03 11.08 12.90
C GLN A 87 7.31 10.16 13.89
N ASN A 88 6.08 9.75 13.57
CA ASN A 88 5.26 8.92 14.46
C ASN A 88 5.37 7.41 14.17
N LEU A 89 6.14 7.01 13.16
CA LEU A 89 6.32 5.59 12.81
C LEU A 89 6.97 4.79 13.95
N GLN A 90 6.25 3.79 14.45
CA GLN A 90 6.75 2.79 15.39
C GLN A 90 7.21 1.52 14.68
N ALA A 91 7.98 0.68 15.37
CA ALA A 91 8.56 -0.54 14.80
C ALA A 91 7.51 -1.58 14.34
N GLU A 92 6.32 -1.56 14.96
CA GLU A 92 5.18 -2.43 14.67
C GLU A 92 4.41 -2.00 13.41
N ASN A 93 4.55 -0.74 13.01
CA ASN A 93 3.92 -0.19 11.81
C ASN A 93 4.69 -0.55 10.54
N VAL A 94 5.89 -1.12 10.69
CA VAL A 94 6.76 -1.51 9.59
C VAL A 94 6.64 -3.01 9.37
N GLU A 95 6.01 -3.39 8.27
CA GLU A 95 6.11 -4.74 7.73
C GLU A 95 7.54 -4.89 7.17
N TRP A 96 8.43 -5.52 7.94
CA TRP A 96 9.85 -5.64 7.54
C TRP A 96 10.04 -6.49 6.27
N ARG A 97 9.03 -7.27 5.87
CA ARG A 97 9.07 -8.12 4.68
C ARG A 97 8.27 -7.51 3.54
N ALA A 98 8.91 -7.35 2.38
CA ALA A 98 8.15 -7.05 1.17
C ALA A 98 7.27 -8.26 0.76
N PRO A 99 5.96 -8.09 0.46
CA PRO A 99 5.04 -9.19 0.14
C PRO A 99 5.42 -10.07 -1.05
N TRP A 100 6.36 -9.65 -1.88
CA TRP A 100 6.86 -10.41 -3.04
C TRP A 100 8.21 -11.09 -2.79
N PHE A 101 8.79 -10.96 -1.59
CA PHE A 101 10.07 -11.56 -1.25
C PHE A 101 9.90 -12.99 -0.72
N LEU A 102 10.46 -13.97 -1.42
CA LEU A 102 10.43 -15.38 -1.02
C LEU A 102 11.50 -15.66 0.04
N PRO A 103 11.18 -16.42 1.10
CA PRO A 103 12.19 -16.86 2.06
C PRO A 103 13.15 -17.82 1.36
N GLY A 104 14.44 -17.51 1.41
CA GLY A 104 15.52 -18.26 0.76
C GLY A 104 16.86 -17.96 1.43
N GLU A 105 17.94 -18.50 0.86
CA GLU A 105 19.28 -18.25 1.36
C GLU A 105 19.70 -16.78 1.17
N ILE A 106 20.27 -16.19 2.21
CA ILE A 106 20.73 -14.80 2.23
C ILE A 106 22.17 -14.77 1.74
N LEU A 107 22.39 -14.24 0.54
CA LEU A 107 23.73 -13.83 0.11
C LEU A 107 24.21 -12.74 1.06
N TYR A 108 25.38 -12.90 1.68
CA TYR A 108 25.88 -11.91 2.67
C TYR A 108 27.35 -11.52 2.50
N ARG A 109 28.13 -12.29 1.73
CA ARG A 109 29.56 -12.07 1.50
C ARG A 109 29.92 -12.39 0.04
N CYS A 110 30.80 -11.59 -0.54
CA CYS A 110 31.36 -11.80 -1.89
C CYS A 110 32.90 -11.72 -1.80
N GLY A 111 33.60 -12.80 -2.14
CA GLY A 111 35.06 -12.90 -1.96
C GLY A 111 35.48 -12.58 -0.52
N ASN A 112 36.36 -11.60 -0.38
CA ASN A 112 36.84 -11.09 0.91
C ASN A 112 35.98 -9.94 1.49
N PHE A 113 34.93 -9.51 0.78
CA PHE A 113 34.05 -8.44 1.25
C PHE A 113 32.96 -8.99 2.16
N ASP A 114 32.90 -8.54 3.42
CA ASP A 114 31.81 -8.82 4.39
C ASP A 114 30.46 -8.16 4.02
N TRP A 115 30.33 -7.75 2.77
CA TRP A 115 29.18 -7.11 2.17
C TRP A 115 29.10 -7.49 0.69
N VAL A 116 27.97 -7.21 0.06
CA VAL A 116 27.67 -7.54 -1.33
C VAL A 116 27.85 -6.28 -2.19
N PRO A 117 28.83 -6.23 -3.10
CA PRO A 117 29.03 -5.10 -4.00
C PRO A 117 27.89 -5.00 -5.01
N LEU A 118 27.05 -3.98 -4.88
CA LEU A 118 26.06 -3.64 -5.89
C LEU A 118 26.67 -2.65 -6.87
N ALA A 119 26.95 -3.10 -8.09
CA ALA A 119 27.32 -2.20 -9.17
C ALA A 119 26.14 -1.28 -9.49
N GLY A 120 26.42 -0.04 -9.85
CA GLY A 120 25.47 0.99 -10.26
C GLY A 120 25.98 1.72 -11.50
N ILE A 121 25.20 2.69 -11.98
CA ILE A 121 25.56 3.54 -13.12
C ILE A 121 26.69 4.52 -12.80
N TRP A 122 26.87 4.88 -11.52
CA TRP A 122 27.85 5.89 -11.08
C TRP A 122 29.04 5.31 -10.29
N GLY A 123 29.12 3.99 -10.16
CA GLY A 123 30.13 3.29 -9.36
C GLY A 123 29.57 2.01 -8.76
N ALA A 124 29.99 1.64 -7.55
CA ALA A 124 29.33 0.58 -6.78
C ALA A 124 29.17 1.00 -5.31
N SER A 125 28.16 0.43 -4.66
CA SER A 125 27.94 0.55 -3.22
C SER A 125 27.80 -0.81 -2.58
N GLY A 126 28.34 -0.96 -1.36
CA GLY A 126 28.23 -2.19 -0.61
C GLY A 126 26.88 -2.30 0.09
N TYR A 127 26.14 -3.34 -0.25
CA TYR A 127 24.96 -3.72 0.48
C TYR A 127 25.35 -4.73 1.56
N THR A 128 24.94 -4.50 2.81
CA THR A 128 25.17 -5.45 3.92
C THR A 128 23.85 -6.11 4.33
N PRO A 129 23.47 -7.24 3.71
CA PRO A 129 22.27 -8.02 4.03
C PRO A 129 22.10 -8.33 5.51
N LEU A 130 23.21 -8.52 6.24
CA LEU A 130 23.18 -8.81 7.67
C LEU A 130 22.65 -7.64 8.52
N LEU A 131 22.65 -6.40 8.03
CA LEU A 131 22.03 -5.25 8.72
C LEU A 131 20.50 -5.26 8.66
N VAL A 132 19.91 -6.08 7.78
CA VAL A 132 18.48 -6.06 7.44
C VAL A 132 17.87 -7.47 7.41
N LEU A 133 18.35 -8.36 8.27
CA LEU A 133 17.90 -9.77 8.37
C LEU A 133 16.41 -9.92 8.64
N ARG A 134 15.79 -8.94 9.30
CA ARG A 134 14.32 -8.89 9.49
C ARG A 134 13.56 -8.94 8.17
N GLN A 135 14.12 -8.39 7.09
CA GLN A 135 13.52 -8.46 5.74
C GLN A 135 13.43 -9.89 5.19
N TYR A 136 14.30 -10.78 5.69
CA TYR A 136 14.42 -12.17 5.29
C TYR A 136 13.77 -13.14 6.30
N ARG A 137 12.94 -12.64 7.23
CA ARG A 137 12.40 -13.41 8.38
C ARG A 137 13.48 -14.08 9.23
N SER A 138 14.67 -13.48 9.28
CA SER A 138 15.77 -13.99 10.07
C SER A 138 15.97 -13.14 11.31
N ARG A 139 16.35 -13.80 12.40
CA ARG A 139 16.69 -13.13 13.66
C ARG A 139 17.81 -12.11 13.43
N GLN A 140 17.59 -10.89 13.89
CA GLN A 140 18.52 -9.78 13.73
C GLN A 140 19.50 -9.71 14.90
N PHE A 141 20.79 -9.79 14.59
CA PHE A 141 21.90 -9.66 15.53
C PHE A 141 22.83 -8.52 15.08
N ILE A 142 23.86 -8.21 15.89
CA ILE A 142 24.89 -7.22 15.57
C ILE A 142 25.73 -7.72 14.38
N PRO A 143 25.66 -7.11 13.19
CA PRO A 143 26.41 -7.58 12.05
C PRO A 143 27.87 -7.11 12.11
N VAL A 144 28.75 -7.84 11.42
CA VAL A 144 30.11 -7.37 11.14
C VAL A 144 30.02 -6.14 10.25
N THR A 145 30.63 -5.05 10.70
CA THR A 145 30.58 -3.73 10.03
C THR A 145 31.96 -3.25 9.56
N GLN A 146 32.99 -4.08 9.70
CA GLN A 146 34.34 -3.77 9.24
C GLN A 146 34.36 -3.56 7.71
N GLY A 147 35.04 -2.51 7.25
CA GLY A 147 35.18 -2.21 5.82
C GLY A 147 33.97 -1.53 5.16
N LEU A 148 32.88 -1.24 5.89
CA LEU A 148 31.73 -0.48 5.34
C LEU A 148 32.11 0.91 4.81
N ALA A 149 33.08 1.57 5.42
CA ALA A 149 33.56 2.86 4.93
C ALA A 149 34.24 2.78 3.55
N GLN A 150 34.71 1.59 3.15
CA GLN A 150 35.37 1.33 1.87
C GLN A 150 34.42 0.70 0.84
N CYS A 151 33.12 0.58 1.18
CA CYS A 151 32.17 -0.16 0.38
C CYS A 151 31.59 0.65 -0.80
N GLU A 152 31.92 1.94 -0.90
CA GLU A 152 31.49 2.82 -1.97
C GLU A 152 32.70 3.25 -2.81
N PHE A 153 32.56 3.23 -4.13
CA PHE A 153 33.50 3.91 -5.04
C PHE A 153 32.75 4.48 -6.24
N SER A 154 33.34 5.46 -6.91
CA SER A 154 32.81 6.03 -8.16
C SER A 154 33.65 5.62 -9.36
N TYR A 155 33.03 5.50 -10.53
CA TYR A 155 33.77 5.36 -11.79
C TYR A 155 34.62 6.60 -12.13
N LYS A 156 34.38 7.74 -11.46
CA LYS A 156 35.22 8.93 -11.57
C LYS A 156 36.51 8.84 -10.75
N ASP A 157 36.63 7.86 -9.85
CA ASP A 157 37.81 7.71 -9.00
C ASP A 157 38.99 7.13 -9.80
N ASN A 158 40.20 7.64 -9.54
CA ASN A 158 41.41 7.06 -10.10
C ASN A 158 41.55 5.59 -9.70
N GLY A 159 41.82 4.72 -10.67
CA GLY A 159 41.96 3.27 -10.44
C GLY A 159 40.65 2.49 -10.38
N TYR A 160 39.51 3.07 -10.79
CA TYR A 160 38.21 2.37 -10.82
C TYR A 160 38.25 1.02 -11.57
N ASN A 161 39.01 0.92 -12.66
CA ASN A 161 39.18 -0.33 -13.43
C ASN A 161 39.75 -1.48 -12.59
N LYS A 162 40.60 -1.18 -11.59
CA LYS A 162 41.11 -2.18 -10.64
C LYS A 162 40.00 -2.62 -9.70
N LYS A 163 39.25 -1.68 -9.13
CA LYS A 163 38.10 -1.96 -8.24
C LYS A 163 36.99 -2.76 -8.94
N VAL A 164 36.70 -2.45 -10.20
CA VAL A 164 35.70 -3.18 -11.01
C VAL A 164 36.12 -4.64 -11.19
N ARG A 165 37.40 -4.90 -11.49
CA ARG A 165 37.94 -6.27 -11.57
C ARG A 165 37.85 -7.00 -10.23
N GLU A 166 38.31 -6.37 -9.14
CA GLU A 166 38.23 -6.94 -7.79
C GLU A 166 36.79 -7.32 -7.40
N ILE A 167 35.82 -6.47 -7.74
CA ILE A 167 34.40 -6.76 -7.49
C ILE A 167 33.89 -7.89 -8.38
N SER A 168 34.23 -7.87 -9.68
CA SER A 168 33.87 -8.94 -10.61
C SER A 168 34.41 -10.29 -10.14
N ASP A 169 35.66 -10.33 -9.68
CA ASP A 169 36.28 -11.53 -9.15
C ASP A 169 35.62 -11.98 -7.84
N ALA A 170 35.26 -11.04 -6.96
CA ALA A 170 34.55 -11.34 -5.72
C ALA A 170 33.14 -11.95 -5.96
N TRP A 171 32.48 -11.58 -7.06
CA TRP A 171 31.19 -12.17 -7.45
C TRP A 171 31.30 -13.65 -7.84
N ASN A 172 32.49 -14.14 -8.20
CA ASN A 172 32.73 -15.57 -8.43
C ASN A 172 32.77 -16.38 -7.12
N GLN A 173 32.90 -15.72 -5.96
CA GLN A 173 33.04 -16.35 -4.65
C GLN A 173 31.95 -15.88 -3.68
N THR A 174 30.69 -16.24 -3.93
CA THR A 174 29.57 -15.84 -3.07
C THR A 174 29.37 -16.77 -1.87
N ARG A 175 29.14 -16.23 -0.67
CA ARG A 175 28.67 -17.01 0.49
C ARG A 175 27.25 -16.66 0.88
N ARG A 176 26.48 -17.70 1.20
CA ARG A 176 25.09 -17.60 1.59
C ARG A 176 24.85 -18.24 2.95
N VAL A 177 23.83 -17.75 3.65
CA VAL A 177 23.40 -18.32 4.94
C VAL A 177 21.90 -18.62 4.88
N LYS A 178 21.49 -19.75 5.46
CA LYS A 178 20.07 -20.05 5.64
C LYS A 178 19.51 -19.17 6.76
N GLY A 179 18.32 -18.63 6.54
CA GLY A 179 17.64 -17.83 7.56
C GLY A 179 17.35 -18.65 8.82
N PHE A 180 17.43 -18.01 9.98
CA PHE A 180 17.16 -18.62 11.28
C PHE A 180 15.95 -17.94 11.93
N THR A 181 14.92 -18.72 12.27
CA THR A 181 13.59 -18.22 12.67
C THR A 181 13.20 -18.52 14.14
N ALA A 182 14.08 -19.10 14.96
CA ALA A 182 13.71 -19.45 16.34
C ALA A 182 13.95 -18.29 17.33
N GLY A 183 12.92 -17.96 18.13
CA GLY A 183 12.96 -16.94 19.19
C GLY A 183 12.59 -15.51 18.76
N PRO A 184 12.79 -14.51 19.64
CA PRO A 184 12.52 -13.11 19.34
C PRO A 184 13.25 -12.60 18.08
N MET A 185 12.60 -11.75 17.28
CA MET A 185 13.11 -11.27 15.99
C MET A 185 14.38 -10.39 16.09
N THR A 186 14.67 -9.85 17.26
CA THR A 186 15.87 -9.06 17.59
C THR A 186 16.59 -9.69 18.77
N THR A 187 17.91 -9.54 18.87
CA THR A 187 18.65 -9.85 20.10
C THR A 187 18.70 -8.61 21.01
N PRO A 188 18.72 -8.76 22.35
CA PRO A 188 18.85 -7.63 23.27
C PRO A 188 20.09 -6.76 23.01
N GLU A 189 21.21 -7.40 22.63
CA GLU A 189 22.47 -6.71 22.31
C GLU A 189 22.32 -5.86 21.05
N TYR A 190 21.52 -6.32 20.09
CA TYR A 190 21.23 -5.56 18.87
C TYR A 190 20.42 -4.29 19.15
N GLU A 191 19.45 -4.35 20.06
CA GLU A 191 18.68 -3.16 20.47
C GLU A 191 19.57 -2.11 21.15
N TRP A 192 20.45 -2.56 22.05
CA TRP A 192 21.43 -1.70 22.69
C TRP A 192 22.42 -1.09 21.67
N TRP A 193 22.96 -1.90 20.76
CA TRP A 193 23.86 -1.46 19.71
C TRP A 193 23.21 -0.47 18.74
N ARG A 194 21.92 -0.66 18.43
CA ARG A 194 21.13 0.28 17.62
C ARG A 194 20.92 1.60 18.36
N GLY A 195 20.50 1.58 19.62
CA GLY A 195 20.21 2.78 20.41
C GLY A 195 21.40 3.76 20.47
N ARG A 196 22.62 3.24 20.54
CA ARG A 196 23.85 4.04 20.49
C ARG A 196 24.10 4.77 19.16
N ARG A 197 23.51 4.34 18.04
CA ARG A 197 23.71 4.95 16.71
C ARG A 197 22.62 5.93 16.27
N VAL A 198 21.49 5.96 16.97
CA VAL A 198 20.31 6.75 16.57
C VAL A 198 20.46 8.24 16.94
N ASN A 199 21.30 8.56 17.92
CA ASN A 199 21.41 9.90 18.50
C ASN A 199 22.17 10.94 17.64
N ASP A 200 22.72 10.58 16.48
CA ASP A 200 23.56 11.51 15.72
C ASP A 200 22.76 12.45 14.79
N ASN A 201 21.46 12.24 14.53
CA ASN A 201 20.72 13.03 13.51
C ASN A 201 19.19 13.14 13.68
N ILE A 202 18.60 13.05 14.88
CA ILE A 202 17.14 13.21 15.05
C ILE A 202 16.79 14.62 15.57
N PRO A 203 16.02 15.44 14.81
CA PRO A 203 15.34 16.59 15.37
C PRO A 203 14.30 16.12 16.40
N LYS A 204 14.38 16.67 17.61
CA LYS A 204 13.49 16.38 18.73
C LYS A 204 12.02 16.56 18.31
N PRO A 205 11.12 15.59 18.53
CA PRO A 205 9.71 15.75 18.19
C PRO A 205 9.06 16.75 19.15
N ASN A 206 8.36 17.75 18.59
CA ASN A 206 7.54 18.67 19.37
C ASN A 206 6.41 17.86 20.03
N GLN A 207 6.31 17.95 21.35
CA GLN A 207 5.22 17.36 22.12
C GLN A 207 3.93 18.09 21.80
N GLY A 208 3.07 17.46 20.99
CA GLY A 208 1.77 18.05 20.63
C GLY A 208 1.00 17.27 19.57
N SER A 209 0.82 15.96 19.72
CA SER A 209 -0.30 15.23 19.11
C SER A 209 -0.32 13.77 19.57
N THR A 210 -0.94 13.54 20.72
CA THR A 210 -1.33 12.19 21.15
C THR A 210 -2.63 11.83 20.44
N GLN A 211 -2.55 11.41 19.18
CA GLN A 211 -3.64 10.67 18.51
C GLN A 211 -3.12 9.29 18.09
N PRO A 212 -3.87 8.18 18.34
CA PRO A 212 -3.43 6.85 17.98
C PRO A 212 -3.35 6.69 16.45
N ILE A 213 -2.25 6.09 15.98
CA ILE A 213 -1.95 5.81 14.56
C ILE A 213 -3.04 5.00 13.83
N GLU A 214 -3.92 4.31 14.57
CA GLU A 214 -5.07 3.57 14.03
C GLU A 214 -6.09 4.48 13.32
N GLU A 215 -6.12 5.78 13.61
CA GLU A 215 -6.95 6.75 12.90
C GLU A 215 -6.33 7.17 11.55
N HIS A 216 -5.01 7.04 11.39
CA HIS A 216 -4.27 7.39 10.18
C HIS A 216 -4.02 6.21 9.22
N LEU A 217 -4.06 4.97 9.72
CA LEU A 217 -3.88 3.74 8.95
C LEU A 217 -5.19 3.05 8.57
N ARG A 218 -6.31 3.77 8.51
CA ARG A 218 -7.54 3.19 7.93
C ARG A 218 -7.23 2.71 6.52
N VAL A 219 -7.42 1.39 6.35
CA VAL A 219 -7.52 0.65 5.10
C VAL A 219 -8.02 1.57 4.00
N ALA A 220 -7.27 1.65 2.90
CA ALA A 220 -7.72 2.37 1.71
C ALA A 220 -9.14 1.86 1.40
N PRO A 221 -10.18 2.71 1.50
CA PRO A 221 -11.54 2.25 1.36
C PRO A 221 -11.66 1.65 -0.05
N SER A 222 -12.27 0.48 -0.15
CA SER A 222 -12.59 -0.10 -1.45
C SER A 222 -13.34 0.93 -2.31
N GLU A 223 -13.25 0.88 -3.64
CA GLU A 223 -13.94 1.85 -4.52
C GLU A 223 -15.44 1.99 -4.16
N LEU A 224 -16.05 0.90 -3.67
CA LEU A 224 -17.41 0.86 -3.13
C LEU A 224 -17.62 1.70 -1.87
N GLU A 225 -16.64 1.73 -0.97
CA GLU A 225 -16.69 2.46 0.29
C GLU A 225 -16.38 3.95 0.11
N ILE A 226 -15.54 4.32 -0.87
CA ILE A 226 -15.38 5.71 -1.32
C ILE A 226 -16.68 6.22 -1.93
N ILE A 227 -17.31 5.45 -2.82
CA ILE A 227 -18.61 5.80 -3.43
C ILE A 227 -19.69 5.93 -2.35
N LYS A 228 -19.68 5.05 -1.34
CA LYS A 228 -20.60 5.11 -0.21
C LYS A 228 -20.39 6.38 0.62
N GLN A 229 -19.15 6.73 0.95
CA GLN A 229 -18.83 7.94 1.71
C GLN A 229 -19.16 9.23 0.95
N ASP A 230 -18.92 9.28 -0.36
CA ASP A 230 -19.31 10.42 -1.21
C ASP A 230 -20.84 10.53 -1.33
N PHE A 231 -21.55 9.39 -1.37
CA PHE A 231 -23.00 9.36 -1.33
C PHE A 231 -23.54 9.84 0.02
N GLU A 232 -22.97 9.38 1.13
CA GLU A 232 -23.32 9.82 2.49
C GLU A 232 -23.04 11.32 2.66
N ARG A 233 -21.89 11.82 2.20
CA ARG A 233 -21.53 13.25 2.24
C ARG A 233 -22.54 14.11 1.48
N LYS A 234 -22.85 13.74 0.23
CA LYS A 234 -23.86 14.45 -0.58
C LYS A 234 -25.25 14.33 0.02
N SER A 235 -25.61 13.17 0.58
CA SER A 235 -26.90 12.97 1.25
C SER A 235 -27.01 13.85 2.50
N SER A 236 -25.92 14.03 3.26
CA SER A 236 -25.87 14.95 4.39
C SER A 236 -25.90 16.41 3.95
N GLU A 237 -25.23 16.80 2.86
CA GLU A 237 -25.34 18.15 2.28
C GLU A 237 -26.77 18.45 1.83
N PHE A 238 -27.44 17.51 1.16
CA PHE A 238 -28.85 17.65 0.79
C PHE A 238 -29.75 17.69 2.03
N GLY A 239 -29.48 16.87 3.05
CA GLY A 239 -30.19 16.92 4.33
C GLY A 239 -30.12 18.30 4.98
N LYS A 240 -28.92 18.87 5.09
CA LYS A 240 -28.71 20.25 5.62
C LYS A 240 -29.43 21.30 4.78
N LYS A 241 -29.47 21.13 3.45
CA LYS A 241 -30.15 22.07 2.56
C LYS A 241 -31.68 21.98 2.65
N ILE A 242 -32.20 20.77 2.89
CA ILE A 242 -33.63 20.56 3.19
C ILE A 242 -33.97 21.20 4.54
N GLU A 243 -33.16 20.97 5.57
CA GLU A 243 -33.34 21.56 6.91
C GLU A 243 -33.34 23.10 6.85
N GLN A 244 -32.39 23.71 6.12
CA GLN A 244 -32.39 25.16 5.87
C GLN A 244 -33.65 25.65 5.16
N LEU A 245 -34.13 24.92 4.15
CA LEU A 245 -35.36 25.28 3.44
C LEU A 245 -36.60 25.09 4.32
N GLU A 246 -36.61 24.11 5.23
CA GLU A 246 -37.67 23.91 6.22
C GLU A 246 -37.69 25.02 7.29
N GLU A 247 -36.52 25.44 7.77
CA GLU A 247 -36.39 26.61 8.65
C GLU A 247 -36.87 27.89 7.98
N GLU A 248 -36.49 28.11 6.72
CA GLU A 248 -36.92 29.28 5.94
C GLU A 248 -38.43 29.26 5.70
N LYS A 249 -39.01 28.09 5.41
CA LYS A 249 -40.46 27.89 5.30
C LYS A 249 -41.18 28.16 6.63
N MET A 250 -40.60 27.76 7.77
CA MET A 250 -41.14 28.07 9.11
C MET A 250 -41.13 29.58 9.38
N ARG A 251 -40.02 30.27 9.08
CA ARG A 251 -39.94 31.74 9.22
C ARG A 251 -41.01 32.44 8.39
N LEU A 252 -41.14 32.07 7.11
CA LEU A 252 -42.17 32.63 6.24
C LEU A 252 -43.59 32.30 6.73
N GLY A 253 -43.79 31.13 7.34
CA GLY A 253 -45.06 30.77 7.99
C GLY A 253 -45.41 31.71 9.14
N LEU A 254 -44.44 32.01 10.01
CA LEU A 254 -44.61 32.97 11.11
C LEU A 254 -44.91 34.37 10.61
N ASP A 255 -44.22 34.85 9.56
CA ASP A 255 -44.48 36.15 8.95
C ASP A 255 -45.92 36.23 8.41
N VAL A 256 -46.40 35.18 7.75
CA VAL A 256 -47.80 35.12 7.28
C VAL A 256 -48.79 35.20 8.44
N ASP A 257 -48.52 34.52 9.56
CA ASP A 257 -49.38 34.57 10.75
C ASP A 257 -49.36 35.94 11.43
N ILE A 258 -48.20 36.61 11.51
CA ILE A 258 -48.06 37.98 12.01
C ILE A 258 -48.89 38.94 11.15
N HIS A 259 -48.71 38.90 9.83
CA HIS A 259 -49.45 39.74 8.89
C HIS A 259 -50.96 39.49 8.98
N LYS A 260 -51.38 38.24 9.20
CA LYS A 260 -52.79 37.88 9.40
C LYS A 260 -53.34 38.47 10.70
N LEU A 261 -52.58 38.41 11.79
CA LEU A 261 -52.98 38.98 13.09
C LEU A 261 -53.08 40.51 13.03
N GLU A 262 -52.15 41.17 12.33
CA GLU A 262 -52.17 42.61 12.07
C GLU A 262 -53.38 43.01 11.22
N ALA A 263 -53.66 42.28 10.15
CA ALA A 263 -54.85 42.51 9.31
C ALA A 263 -56.14 42.37 10.12
N GLU A 264 -56.20 41.39 11.03
CA GLU A 264 -57.37 41.21 11.90
C GLU A 264 -57.52 42.33 12.94
N LYS A 265 -56.40 42.83 13.49
CA LYS A 265 -56.40 43.99 14.39
C LYS A 265 -56.89 45.26 13.66
N LEU A 266 -56.41 45.49 12.44
CA LEU A 266 -56.86 46.59 11.59
C LEU A 266 -58.35 46.47 11.26
N ARG A 267 -58.84 45.27 10.94
CA ARG A 267 -60.26 45.00 10.72
C ARG A 267 -61.12 45.35 11.94
N LYS A 268 -60.70 44.93 13.14
CA LYS A 268 -61.41 45.26 14.39
C LYS A 268 -61.41 46.77 14.66
N GLY A 269 -60.28 47.44 14.43
CA GLY A 269 -60.18 48.89 14.54
C GLY A 269 -61.09 49.63 13.55
N LYS A 270 -61.18 49.15 12.30
CA LYS A 270 -62.07 49.70 11.27
C LYS A 270 -63.54 49.56 11.66
N ASN A 271 -63.97 48.37 12.09
CA ASN A 271 -65.36 48.13 12.52
C ASN A 271 -65.73 49.04 13.70
N LYS A 272 -64.82 49.22 14.67
CA LYS A 272 -65.03 50.13 15.82
C LYS A 272 -65.21 51.58 15.37
N ALA A 273 -64.35 52.06 14.47
CA ALA A 273 -64.45 53.42 13.93
C ALA A 273 -65.74 53.62 13.12
N GLU A 274 -66.23 52.58 12.45
CA GLU A 274 -67.47 52.61 11.67
C GLU A 274 -68.71 52.63 12.60
N GLU A 275 -68.71 51.84 13.67
CA GLU A 275 -69.73 51.93 14.75
C GLU A 275 -69.76 53.31 15.42
N ASP A 276 -68.58 53.86 15.76
CA ASP A 276 -68.46 55.18 16.37
C ASP A 276 -68.94 56.28 15.40
N LEU A 277 -68.66 56.15 14.09
CA LEU A 277 -69.14 57.06 13.05
C LEU A 277 -70.67 57.00 12.92
N ASP A 278 -71.26 55.81 12.95
CA ASP A 278 -72.71 55.65 12.92
C ASP A 278 -73.37 56.21 14.19
N SER A 279 -72.76 56.01 15.36
CA SER A 279 -73.19 56.63 16.61
C SER A 279 -73.18 58.16 16.51
N LEU A 280 -72.06 58.74 16.05
CA LEU A 280 -71.91 60.18 15.84
C LEU A 280 -72.93 60.73 14.83
N LYS A 281 -73.19 60.00 13.75
CA LYS A 281 -74.21 60.34 12.74
C LYS A 281 -75.62 60.31 13.34
N THR A 282 -75.87 59.44 14.30
CA THR A 282 -77.14 59.33 15.02
C THR A 282 -77.30 60.48 16.03
N ASP A 283 -76.24 60.81 16.77
CA ASP A 283 -76.20 61.94 17.70
C ASP A 283 -76.33 63.27 16.96
N TYR A 284 -75.68 63.44 15.81
CA TYR A 284 -75.86 64.59 14.93
C TYR A 284 -77.32 64.74 14.48
N LYS A 285 -77.98 63.63 14.09
CA LYS A 285 -79.41 63.65 13.73
C LYS A 285 -80.31 64.01 14.93
N LYS A 286 -80.00 63.53 16.14
CA LYS A 286 -80.71 63.91 17.38
C LYS A 286 -80.52 65.39 17.70
N LEU A 287 -79.28 65.87 17.69
CA LEU A 287 -78.91 67.27 17.92
C LEU A 287 -79.63 68.20 16.94
N ARG A 288 -79.64 67.85 15.65
CA ARG A 288 -80.38 68.56 14.60
C ARG A 288 -81.89 68.59 14.84
N LYS A 289 -82.47 67.52 15.40
CA LYS A 289 -83.88 67.48 15.82
C LYS A 289 -84.13 68.33 17.07
N SER A 290 -83.27 68.26 18.08
CA SER A 290 -83.35 69.07 19.32
C SER A 290 -83.25 70.57 19.03
N ILE A 291 -82.39 70.98 18.09
CA ILE A 291 -82.30 72.36 17.58
C ILE A 291 -83.63 72.82 16.96
N ARG A 292 -84.41 71.91 16.37
CA ARG A 292 -85.74 72.23 15.79
C ARG A 292 -86.87 72.24 16.81
N THR A 293 -86.77 71.51 17.92
CA THR A 293 -87.85 71.38 18.92
C THR A 293 -87.67 72.25 20.17
N VAL A 294 -86.46 72.70 20.51
CA VAL A 294 -86.19 73.54 21.69
C VAL A 294 -85.69 74.90 21.24
N GLY A 295 -86.50 75.94 21.46
CA GLY A 295 -86.05 77.32 21.35
C GLY A 295 -84.89 77.59 22.31
N LEU A 296 -83.68 77.70 21.73
CA LEU A 296 -82.48 78.43 22.19
C LEU A 296 -82.16 78.43 23.71
N GLY A 297 -81.31 77.49 24.13
CA GLY A 297 -80.55 77.54 25.40
C GLY A 297 -79.03 77.69 25.26
N LYS A 298 -78.48 77.72 24.04
CA LYS A 298 -77.03 77.90 23.76
C LYS A 298 -76.81 79.02 22.74
N THR A 299 -75.81 79.87 22.96
CA THR A 299 -75.45 80.99 22.08
C THR A 299 -74.77 80.51 20.78
N SER A 300 -74.99 81.25 19.68
CA SER A 300 -74.47 80.91 18.33
C SER A 300 -72.95 80.66 18.27
N GLU A 301 -72.18 81.29 19.16
CA GLU A 301 -70.73 81.13 19.25
C GLU A 301 -70.31 79.75 19.76
N GLN A 302 -71.03 79.21 20.75
CA GLN A 302 -70.76 77.88 21.30
C GLN A 302 -71.02 76.78 20.26
N TRP A 303 -72.06 76.97 19.43
CA TRP A 303 -72.35 76.08 18.30
C TRP A 303 -71.27 76.10 17.22
N ARG A 304 -70.76 77.29 16.86
CA ARG A 304 -69.62 77.40 15.93
C ARG A 304 -68.39 76.67 16.46
N GLN A 305 -68.14 76.75 17.77
CA GLN A 305 -66.98 76.11 18.39
C GLN A 305 -67.10 74.57 18.44
N GLU A 306 -68.29 74.03 18.77
CA GLU A 306 -68.54 72.57 18.76
C GLU A 306 -68.46 72.01 17.32
N ILE A 307 -69.05 72.69 16.34
CA ILE A 307 -68.97 72.27 14.93
C ILE A 307 -67.52 72.32 14.42
N GLY A 308 -66.75 73.35 14.81
CA GLY A 308 -65.33 73.44 14.47
C GLY A 308 -64.51 72.29 15.04
N LYS A 309 -64.73 71.92 16.31
CA LYS A 309 -64.07 70.78 16.96
C LYS A 309 -64.40 69.46 16.27
N GLU A 310 -65.67 69.22 15.92
CA GLU A 310 -66.03 67.99 15.22
C GLU A 310 -65.52 67.93 13.77
N LYS A 311 -65.41 69.07 13.10
CA LYS A 311 -64.80 69.14 11.77
C LYS A 311 -63.32 68.74 11.82
N THR A 312 -62.55 69.25 12.78
CA THR A 312 -61.14 68.84 12.96
C THR A 312 -60.98 67.36 13.34
N ARG A 313 -61.94 66.79 14.08
CA ARG A 313 -61.96 65.35 14.40
C ARG A 313 -62.25 64.52 13.15
N ALA A 314 -63.24 64.93 12.34
CA ALA A 314 -63.55 64.28 11.07
C ALA A 314 -62.36 64.28 10.11
N ASP A 315 -61.68 65.42 9.95
CA ASP A 315 -60.48 65.54 9.10
C ASP A 315 -59.34 64.63 9.59
N GLN A 316 -59.15 64.51 10.92
CA GLN A 316 -58.18 63.57 11.50
C GLN A 316 -58.54 62.11 11.23
N TRP A 317 -59.82 61.75 11.29
CA TRP A 317 -60.28 60.39 10.99
C TRP A 317 -60.14 60.05 9.51
N GLU A 318 -60.45 60.99 8.62
CA GLU A 318 -60.28 60.83 7.18
C GLU A 318 -58.81 60.58 6.81
N LYS A 319 -57.89 61.33 7.43
CA LYS A 319 -56.44 61.12 7.25
C LYS A 319 -55.99 59.73 7.72
N LYS A 320 -56.40 59.30 8.93
CA LYS A 320 -56.10 57.95 9.45
C LYS A 320 -56.66 56.85 8.56
N PHE A 321 -57.85 57.05 8.01
CA PHE A 321 -58.48 56.08 7.11
C PHE A 321 -57.73 55.95 5.80
N HIS A 322 -57.19 57.07 5.29
CA HIS A 322 -56.33 57.08 4.11
C HIS A 322 -55.00 56.35 4.38
N ASP A 323 -54.35 56.63 5.51
CA ASP A 323 -53.08 55.98 5.90
C ASP A 323 -53.23 54.46 6.05
N VAL A 324 -54.32 53.99 6.68
CA VAL A 324 -54.62 52.55 6.82
C VAL A 324 -54.87 51.90 5.46
N ARG A 325 -55.52 52.61 4.53
CA ARG A 325 -55.78 52.10 3.18
C ARG A 325 -54.48 51.92 2.38
N VAL A 326 -53.57 52.89 2.47
CA VAL A 326 -52.25 52.80 1.83
C VAL A 326 -51.45 51.62 2.40
N GLN A 327 -51.47 51.40 3.72
CA GLN A 327 -50.81 50.24 4.33
C GLN A 327 -51.44 48.90 3.88
N GLU A 328 -52.77 48.84 3.78
CA GLU A 328 -53.47 47.64 3.29
C GLU A 328 -53.05 47.27 1.86
N ASP A 329 -52.91 48.26 0.98
CA ASP A 329 -52.48 48.04 -0.40
C ASP A 329 -51.01 47.57 -0.49
N VAL A 330 -50.12 48.12 0.35
CA VAL A 330 -48.72 47.66 0.46
C VAL A 330 -48.65 46.20 0.93
N LEU A 331 -49.43 45.83 1.95
CA LEU A 331 -49.47 44.46 2.47
C LEU A 331 -50.01 43.46 1.45
N LYS A 332 -51.05 43.82 0.68
CA LYS A 332 -51.57 42.99 -0.41
C LYS A 332 -50.52 42.73 -1.48
N LYS A 333 -49.73 43.75 -1.84
CA LYS A 333 -48.66 43.60 -2.82
C LYS A 333 -47.58 42.64 -2.33
N ASN A 334 -47.12 42.80 -1.10
CA ASN A 334 -46.09 41.92 -0.50
C ASN A 334 -46.58 40.48 -0.38
N LEU A 335 -47.85 40.27 -0.04
CA LEU A 335 -48.45 38.92 0.03
C LEU A 335 -48.44 38.23 -1.34
N LEU A 336 -48.75 38.96 -2.40
CA LEU A 336 -48.75 38.44 -3.77
C LEU A 336 -47.33 38.07 -4.24
N GLU A 337 -46.34 38.90 -3.92
CA GLU A 337 -44.92 38.61 -4.21
C GLU A 337 -44.45 37.35 -3.48
N SER A 338 -44.76 37.21 -2.19
CA SER A 338 -44.40 36.03 -1.39
C SER A 338 -45.05 34.73 -1.93
N GLN A 339 -46.31 34.80 -2.37
CA GLN A 339 -46.97 33.66 -3.01
C GLN A 339 -46.29 33.24 -4.31
N ASN A 340 -45.92 34.19 -5.16
CA ASN A 340 -45.24 33.90 -6.42
C ASN A 340 -43.85 33.28 -6.19
N GLU A 341 -43.10 33.76 -5.20
CA GLU A 341 -41.81 33.16 -4.82
C GLU A 341 -41.96 31.73 -4.31
N LYS A 342 -42.98 31.46 -3.48
CA LYS A 342 -43.30 30.13 -2.99
C LYS A 342 -43.60 29.15 -4.12
N GLU A 343 -44.33 29.57 -5.16
CA GLU A 343 -44.60 28.74 -6.34
C GLU A 343 -43.33 28.45 -7.15
N LYS A 344 -42.48 29.46 -7.37
CA LYS A 344 -41.17 29.27 -8.03
C LYS A 344 -40.28 28.29 -7.27
N LEU A 345 -40.24 28.37 -5.94
CA LEU A 345 -39.48 27.44 -5.10
C LEU A 345 -40.01 26.02 -5.21
N ARG A 346 -41.35 25.83 -5.17
CA ARG A 346 -41.97 24.51 -5.37
C ARG A 346 -41.60 23.89 -6.72
N ALA A 347 -41.61 24.68 -7.79
CA ALA A 347 -41.23 24.20 -9.12
C ALA A 347 -39.76 23.75 -9.18
N ARG A 348 -38.85 24.49 -8.52
CA ARG A 348 -37.41 24.13 -8.44
C ARG A 348 -37.19 22.84 -7.65
N VAL A 349 -37.90 22.65 -6.54
CA VAL A 349 -37.81 21.42 -5.74
C VAL A 349 -38.24 20.21 -6.56
N ALA A 350 -39.38 20.29 -7.25
CA ALA A 350 -39.86 19.19 -8.11
C ALA A 350 -38.87 18.81 -9.23
N GLU A 351 -38.20 19.79 -9.84
CA GLU A 351 -37.20 19.54 -10.87
C GLU A 351 -35.93 18.87 -10.30
N LEU A 352 -35.48 19.29 -9.12
CA LEU A 352 -34.34 18.67 -8.43
C LEU A 352 -34.64 17.22 -8.02
N GLU A 353 -35.85 16.94 -7.52
CA GLU A 353 -36.29 15.58 -7.20
C GLU A 353 -36.28 14.67 -8.44
N ARG A 354 -36.77 15.18 -9.58
CA ARG A 354 -36.77 14.46 -10.87
C ARG A 354 -35.34 14.11 -11.33
N LEU A 355 -34.43 15.09 -11.30
CA LEU A 355 -33.03 14.90 -11.69
C LEU A 355 -32.31 13.91 -10.76
N LEU A 356 -32.56 13.99 -9.46
CA LEU A 356 -31.97 13.11 -8.47
C LEU A 356 -32.44 11.65 -8.68
N HIS A 357 -33.73 11.45 -8.97
CA HIS A 357 -34.28 10.13 -9.28
C HIS A 357 -33.67 9.54 -10.56
N GLN A 358 -33.56 10.34 -11.62
CA GLN A 358 -32.98 9.92 -12.89
C GLN A 358 -31.49 9.56 -12.76
N HIS A 359 -30.72 10.38 -12.04
CA HIS A 359 -29.30 10.11 -11.79
C HIS A 359 -29.12 8.83 -10.94
N ARG A 360 -29.98 8.62 -9.94
CA ARG A 360 -29.94 7.43 -9.08
C ARG A 360 -30.23 6.14 -9.84
N SER A 361 -31.18 6.13 -10.78
CA SER A 361 -31.51 4.91 -11.54
C SER A 361 -30.50 4.61 -12.66
N ARG A 362 -30.05 5.62 -13.41
CA ARG A 362 -29.16 5.40 -14.57
C ARG A 362 -27.74 5.01 -14.16
N ASN A 363 -27.20 5.69 -13.14
CA ASN A 363 -25.77 5.53 -12.80
C ASN A 363 -25.50 4.26 -11.98
N SER A 364 -26.47 3.79 -11.18
CA SER A 364 -26.36 2.56 -10.41
C SER A 364 -26.51 1.31 -11.29
N VAL A 365 -27.52 1.27 -12.17
CA VAL A 365 -27.81 0.11 -13.02
C VAL A 365 -26.70 -0.13 -14.05
N ILE A 366 -26.16 0.92 -14.67
CA ILE A 366 -25.07 0.79 -15.66
C ILE A 366 -23.80 0.27 -14.98
N LYS A 367 -23.43 0.81 -13.82
CA LYS A 367 -22.25 0.36 -13.07
C LYS A 367 -22.39 -1.08 -12.60
N LEU A 368 -23.56 -1.46 -12.09
CA LEU A 368 -23.83 -2.83 -11.66
C LEU A 368 -23.77 -3.81 -12.84
N LYS A 369 -24.36 -3.46 -13.99
CA LYS A 369 -24.32 -4.29 -15.19
C LYS A 369 -22.90 -4.49 -15.72
N ALA A 370 -22.09 -3.42 -15.75
CA ALA A 370 -20.68 -3.53 -16.13
C ALA A 370 -19.87 -4.41 -15.16
N SER A 371 -20.11 -4.27 -13.85
CA SER A 371 -19.46 -5.13 -12.85
C SER A 371 -19.86 -6.60 -12.96
N LEU A 372 -21.13 -6.87 -13.30
CA LEU A 372 -21.65 -8.23 -13.49
C LEU A 372 -20.96 -8.92 -14.68
N SER A 373 -20.89 -8.24 -15.83
CA SER A 373 -20.20 -8.76 -17.01
C SER A 373 -18.71 -9.01 -16.73
N ARG A 374 -18.07 -8.16 -15.93
CA ARG A 374 -16.66 -8.36 -15.55
C ARG A 374 -16.48 -9.59 -14.64
N ILE A 375 -17.44 -9.88 -13.77
CA ILE A 375 -17.43 -11.08 -12.93
C ILE A 375 -17.57 -12.35 -13.78
N GLU A 376 -18.45 -12.34 -14.78
CA GLU A 376 -18.63 -13.47 -15.70
C GLU A 376 -17.36 -13.76 -16.52
N GLU A 377 -16.70 -12.74 -17.07
CA GLU A 377 -15.41 -12.90 -17.76
C GLU A 377 -14.34 -13.51 -16.85
N LEU A 378 -14.22 -13.03 -15.61
CA LEU A 378 -13.24 -13.54 -14.65
C LEU A 378 -13.53 -15.00 -14.27
N LYS A 379 -14.81 -15.38 -14.20
CA LYS A 379 -15.23 -16.76 -13.91
C LYS A 379 -14.81 -17.71 -15.04
N GLU A 380 -14.92 -17.29 -16.29
CA GLU A 380 -14.48 -18.09 -17.44
C GLU A 380 -12.95 -18.27 -17.44
N GLU A 381 -12.19 -17.20 -17.16
CA GLU A 381 -10.73 -17.28 -17.06
C GLU A 381 -10.24 -18.16 -15.91
N ILE A 382 -10.94 -18.13 -14.75
CA ILE A 382 -10.66 -19.06 -13.65
C ILE A 382 -10.85 -20.51 -14.12
N GLY A 383 -11.93 -20.81 -14.85
CA GLY A 383 -12.16 -22.15 -15.39
C GLY A 383 -11.03 -22.64 -16.31
N LYS A 384 -10.52 -21.77 -17.20
CA LYS A 384 -9.38 -22.10 -18.08
C LYS A 384 -8.09 -22.36 -17.29
N LEU A 385 -7.85 -21.61 -16.22
CA LEU A 385 -6.69 -21.80 -15.35
C LEU A 385 -6.79 -23.08 -14.53
N GLU A 386 -7.98 -23.45 -14.06
CA GLU A 386 -8.22 -24.70 -13.34
C GLU A 386 -7.94 -25.92 -14.21
N THR A 387 -8.36 -25.91 -15.48
CA THR A 387 -8.04 -26.99 -16.43
C THR A 387 -6.54 -27.08 -16.68
N ALA A 388 -5.86 -25.94 -16.90
CA ALA A 388 -4.41 -25.92 -17.10
C ALA A 388 -3.63 -26.41 -15.87
N LEU A 389 -4.14 -26.11 -14.67
CA LEU A 389 -3.56 -26.58 -13.42
C LEU A 389 -3.69 -28.11 -13.29
N GLN A 390 -4.84 -28.68 -13.60
CA GLN A 390 -5.03 -30.14 -13.59
C GLN A 390 -4.09 -30.84 -14.59
N ASP A 391 -3.97 -30.31 -15.81
CA ASP A 391 -3.03 -30.84 -16.79
C ASP A 391 -1.57 -30.78 -16.30
N SER A 392 -1.20 -29.69 -15.62
CA SER A 392 0.14 -29.56 -15.04
C SER A 392 0.38 -30.55 -13.90
N LYS A 393 -0.66 -30.84 -13.12
CA LYS A 393 -0.60 -31.80 -12.01
C LYS A 393 -0.37 -33.22 -12.54
N ILE A 394 -1.12 -33.64 -13.56
CA ILE A 394 -0.94 -34.95 -14.21
C ILE A 394 0.49 -35.09 -14.77
N ARG A 395 1.03 -34.05 -15.40
CA ARG A 395 2.43 -34.06 -15.90
C ARG A 395 3.46 -34.22 -14.78
N VAL A 396 3.24 -33.57 -13.63
CA VAL A 396 4.14 -33.70 -12.48
C VAL A 396 4.09 -35.11 -11.89
N GLU A 397 2.90 -35.69 -11.74
CA GLU A 397 2.73 -37.06 -11.25
C GLU A 397 3.44 -38.07 -12.16
N LEU A 398 3.31 -37.91 -13.49
CA LEU A 398 4.04 -38.74 -14.47
C LEU A 398 5.56 -38.61 -14.33
N LEU A 399 6.07 -37.39 -14.16
CA LEU A 399 7.51 -37.16 -13.97
C LEU A 399 8.02 -37.71 -12.63
N GLN A 400 7.19 -37.74 -11.59
CA GLN A 400 7.54 -38.36 -10.31
C GLN A 400 7.67 -39.88 -10.45
N ALA A 401 6.70 -40.54 -11.09
CA ALA A 401 6.75 -41.98 -11.36
C ALA A 401 8.01 -42.36 -12.17
N ASN A 402 8.33 -41.59 -13.22
CA ASN A 402 9.54 -41.82 -14.01
C ASN A 402 10.82 -41.65 -13.18
N ASN A 403 10.87 -40.65 -12.28
CA ASN A 403 12.03 -40.44 -11.41
C ASN A 403 12.23 -41.58 -10.41
N GLU A 404 11.16 -42.17 -9.89
CA GLU A 404 11.24 -43.35 -9.03
C GLU A 404 11.84 -44.53 -9.79
N GLN A 405 11.38 -44.78 -11.02
CA GLN A 405 11.94 -45.81 -11.89
C GLN A 405 13.44 -45.60 -12.16
N TYR A 406 13.87 -44.36 -12.45
CA TYR A 406 15.29 -44.05 -12.64
C TYR A 406 16.13 -44.26 -11.36
N ARG A 407 15.56 -43.97 -10.18
CA ARG A 407 16.25 -44.21 -8.90
C ARG A 407 16.49 -45.70 -8.67
N GLU A 408 15.52 -46.56 -8.96
CA GLU A 408 15.67 -48.02 -8.84
C GLU A 408 16.75 -48.54 -9.80
N GLN A 409 16.73 -48.12 -11.08
CA GLN A 409 17.76 -48.51 -12.04
C GLN A 409 19.16 -48.08 -11.61
N LEU A 410 19.28 -46.86 -11.06
CA LEU A 410 20.54 -46.33 -10.56
C LEU A 410 21.03 -47.13 -9.34
N PHE A 411 20.12 -47.51 -8.44
CA PHE A 411 20.45 -48.36 -7.29
C PHE A 411 20.95 -49.75 -7.72
N GLN A 412 20.27 -50.38 -8.70
CA GLN A 412 20.71 -51.66 -9.27
C GLN A 412 22.09 -51.55 -9.91
N SER A 413 22.33 -50.50 -10.69
CA SER A 413 23.62 -50.26 -11.34
C SER A 413 24.73 -50.05 -10.31
N GLN A 414 24.48 -49.28 -9.25
CA GLN A 414 25.42 -49.09 -8.15
C GLN A 414 25.75 -50.39 -7.43
N TYR A 415 24.75 -51.25 -7.19
CA TYR A 415 24.97 -52.55 -6.58
C TYR A 415 25.87 -53.44 -7.45
N GLN A 416 25.63 -53.45 -8.77
CA GLN A 416 26.48 -54.20 -9.70
C GLN A 416 27.92 -53.69 -9.73
N ILE A 417 28.12 -52.37 -9.74
CA ILE A 417 29.46 -51.77 -9.69
C ILE A 417 30.16 -52.19 -8.40
N ARG A 418 29.50 -52.08 -7.25
CA ARG A 418 30.10 -52.49 -5.96
C ARG A 418 30.49 -53.97 -5.94
N ASN A 419 29.67 -54.85 -6.52
CA ASN A 419 29.99 -56.28 -6.59
C ASN A 419 31.21 -56.52 -7.50
N ARG A 420 31.28 -55.84 -8.65
CA ARG A 420 32.44 -55.92 -9.55
C ARG A 420 33.72 -55.38 -8.91
N ASP A 421 33.63 -54.26 -8.19
CA ASP A 421 34.76 -53.68 -7.45
C ASP A 421 35.28 -54.63 -6.37
N TYR A 422 34.37 -55.34 -5.67
CA TYR A 422 34.76 -56.37 -4.71
C TYR A 422 35.51 -57.52 -5.37
N VAL A 423 34.97 -58.10 -6.44
CA VAL A 423 35.62 -59.18 -7.21
C VAL A 423 36.97 -58.74 -7.77
N MET A 424 37.05 -57.51 -8.28
CA MET A 424 38.31 -56.95 -8.80
C MET A 424 39.34 -56.75 -7.69
N GLY A 425 38.91 -56.28 -6.52
CA GLY A 425 39.77 -56.15 -5.34
C GLY A 425 40.32 -57.50 -4.85
N GLU A 426 39.50 -58.55 -4.87
CA GLU A 426 39.93 -59.91 -4.55
C GLU A 426 40.94 -60.44 -5.57
N ALA A 427 40.66 -60.28 -6.87
CA ALA A 427 41.60 -60.66 -7.93
C ALA A 427 42.94 -59.92 -7.82
N VAL A 428 42.94 -58.62 -7.52
CA VAL A 428 44.16 -57.83 -7.29
C VAL A 428 44.94 -58.38 -6.09
N THR A 429 44.25 -58.80 -5.02
CA THR A 429 44.89 -59.40 -3.85
C THR A 429 45.56 -60.73 -4.20
N GLN A 430 44.86 -61.61 -4.94
CA GLN A 430 45.43 -62.87 -5.41
C GLN A 430 46.64 -62.67 -6.33
N VAL A 431 46.59 -61.69 -7.23
CA VAL A 431 47.74 -61.34 -8.10
C VAL A 431 48.93 -60.87 -7.28
N ARG A 432 48.72 -60.10 -6.19
CA ARG A 432 49.78 -59.71 -5.25
C ARG A 432 50.40 -60.90 -4.54
N GLU A 433 49.60 -61.84 -4.05
CA GLU A 433 50.11 -63.06 -3.40
C GLU A 433 50.98 -63.89 -4.33
N VAL A 434 50.52 -64.12 -5.58
CA VAL A 434 51.31 -64.82 -6.60
C VAL A 434 52.60 -64.06 -6.91
N ALA A 435 52.53 -62.73 -6.98
CA ALA A 435 53.70 -61.91 -7.23
C ALA A 435 54.75 -62.00 -6.11
N ASP A 436 54.33 -61.97 -4.86
CA ASP A 436 55.19 -62.12 -3.69
C ASP A 436 55.85 -63.51 -3.64
N HIS A 437 55.10 -64.56 -3.99
CA HIS A 437 55.65 -65.92 -4.14
C HIS A 437 56.70 -66.01 -5.26
N LEU A 438 56.41 -65.44 -6.44
CA LEU A 438 57.38 -65.42 -7.55
C LEU A 438 58.63 -64.62 -7.20
N GLN A 439 58.50 -63.54 -6.43
CA GLN A 439 59.62 -62.75 -5.95
C GLN A 439 60.48 -63.56 -4.97
N THR A 440 59.86 -64.33 -4.07
CA THR A 440 60.55 -65.24 -3.15
C THR A 440 61.32 -66.34 -3.91
N LEU A 441 60.67 -66.97 -4.90
CA LEU A 441 61.31 -67.98 -5.76
C LEU A 441 62.47 -67.40 -6.57
N ALA A 442 62.36 -66.16 -7.04
CA ALA A 442 63.45 -65.48 -7.75
C ALA A 442 64.69 -65.29 -6.86
N VAL A 443 64.50 -64.92 -5.58
CA VAL A 443 65.61 -64.82 -4.61
C VAL A 443 66.24 -66.18 -4.34
N GLN A 444 65.43 -67.23 -4.17
CA GLN A 444 65.94 -68.60 -4.00
C GLN A 444 66.70 -69.09 -5.25
N ALA A 445 66.20 -68.75 -6.44
CA ALA A 445 66.84 -69.09 -7.70
C ALA A 445 68.20 -68.38 -7.87
N ASP A 446 68.34 -67.15 -7.38
CA ASP A 446 69.62 -66.44 -7.35
C ASP A 446 70.66 -67.15 -6.45
N VAL A 447 70.24 -67.62 -5.27
CA VAL A 447 71.11 -68.37 -4.34
C VAL A 447 71.55 -69.70 -4.94
N LEU A 448 70.62 -70.45 -5.55
CA LEU A 448 70.92 -71.75 -6.16
C LEU A 448 71.75 -71.61 -7.45
N SER A 449 71.57 -70.53 -8.22
CA SER A 449 72.35 -70.29 -9.43
C SER A 449 73.84 -70.17 -9.14
N LEU A 450 74.22 -69.56 -8.00
CA LEU A 450 75.61 -69.45 -7.54
C LEU A 450 76.22 -70.81 -7.14
N GLN A 451 75.40 -71.80 -6.77
CA GLN A 451 75.86 -73.13 -6.37
C GLN A 451 76.04 -74.10 -7.56
N TYR A 452 75.33 -73.90 -8.66
CA TYR A 452 75.24 -74.84 -9.77
C TYR A 452 75.91 -74.37 -11.08
N GLU A 453 76.79 -73.36 -11.03
CA GLU A 453 77.72 -73.01 -12.13
C GLU A 453 78.81 -74.07 -12.34
N SER A 454 78.40 -75.30 -12.68
CA SER A 454 79.28 -76.44 -12.98
C SER A 454 79.16 -76.89 -14.44
N GLU A 455 80.22 -77.48 -15.01
CA GLU A 455 80.37 -77.78 -16.45
C GLU A 455 79.47 -78.93 -17.00
N SER A 456 78.69 -79.58 -16.13
CA SER A 456 77.77 -80.66 -16.51
C SER A 456 76.56 -80.13 -17.33
N ASP A 457 76.15 -80.88 -18.36
CA ASP A 457 74.94 -80.57 -19.16
C ASP A 457 73.67 -80.44 -18.30
N ARG A 458 73.60 -81.18 -17.19
CA ARG A 458 72.47 -81.12 -16.24
C ARG A 458 72.50 -79.84 -15.40
N GLY A 459 73.69 -79.36 -15.04
CA GLY A 459 73.91 -78.09 -14.33
C GLY A 459 73.57 -76.88 -15.20
N ARG A 460 73.96 -76.91 -16.49
CA ARG A 460 73.60 -75.85 -17.46
C ARG A 460 72.08 -75.73 -17.68
N ASN A 461 71.36 -76.85 -17.76
CA ASN A 461 69.90 -76.83 -17.85
C ASN A 461 69.23 -76.27 -16.59
N LEU A 462 69.74 -76.60 -15.41
CA LEU A 462 69.22 -76.08 -14.15
C LEU A 462 69.47 -74.56 -14.02
N ALA A 463 70.69 -74.10 -14.33
CA ALA A 463 71.02 -72.68 -14.33
C ALA A 463 70.17 -71.88 -15.34
N TRP A 464 69.84 -72.46 -16.49
CA TRP A 464 68.93 -71.84 -17.47
C TRP A 464 67.51 -71.67 -16.92
N LEU A 465 66.96 -72.67 -16.24
CA LEU A 465 65.64 -72.59 -15.59
C LEU A 465 65.61 -71.54 -14.47
N LEU A 466 66.65 -71.48 -13.64
CA LEU A 466 66.75 -70.49 -12.56
C LEU A 466 66.82 -69.05 -13.10
N ARG A 467 67.53 -68.82 -14.22
CA ARG A 467 67.53 -67.52 -14.92
C ARG A 467 66.15 -67.14 -15.46
N LYS A 468 65.33 -68.10 -15.90
CA LYS A 468 63.95 -67.85 -16.34
C LYS A 468 63.05 -67.44 -15.17
N VAL A 469 63.17 -68.12 -14.03
CA VAL A 469 62.44 -67.76 -12.79
C VAL A 469 62.83 -66.35 -12.32
N LYS A 470 64.12 -66.01 -12.35
CA LYS A 470 64.61 -64.66 -12.05
C LYS A 470 64.01 -63.59 -12.98
N ALA A 471 64.02 -63.84 -14.28
CA ALA A 471 63.47 -62.91 -15.27
C ALA A 471 61.96 -62.70 -15.09
N LEU A 472 61.24 -63.74 -14.67
CA LEU A 472 59.81 -63.65 -14.34
C LEU A 472 59.58 -62.81 -13.08
N GLY A 473 60.36 -63.00 -12.02
CA GLY A 473 60.27 -62.18 -10.80
C GLY A 473 60.49 -60.68 -11.06
N ILE A 474 61.52 -60.33 -11.85
CA ILE A 474 61.80 -58.92 -12.21
C ILE A 474 60.65 -58.30 -13.01
N ARG A 475 60.06 -59.05 -13.94
CA ARG A 475 58.90 -58.58 -14.72
C ARG A 475 57.70 -58.34 -13.83
N VAL A 476 57.40 -59.27 -12.93
CA VAL A 476 56.28 -59.14 -11.99
C VAL A 476 56.42 -57.91 -11.08
N LYS A 477 57.63 -57.59 -10.63
CA LYS A 477 57.92 -56.38 -9.85
C LYS A 477 57.61 -55.07 -10.58
N SER A 478 57.54 -55.08 -11.92
CA SER A 478 57.16 -53.89 -12.71
C SER A 478 55.64 -53.68 -12.82
N TYR A 479 54.83 -54.65 -12.41
CA TYR A 479 53.36 -54.61 -12.44
C TYR A 479 52.71 -54.48 -11.05
N MET A 480 53.53 -54.53 -9.98
CA MET A 480 53.16 -54.16 -8.61
C MET A 480 53.37 -52.66 -8.41
#